data_AF-A0A4S1GXB3-F1
#
_entry.id   AF-A0A4S1GXB3-F1
#
_cell.length_a   1.000
_cell.length_b   1.000
_cell.length_c   1.000
_cell.angle_alpha   90.00
_cell.angle_beta   90.00
_cell.angle_gamma   90.00
#
_symmetry.space_group_name_H-M   'P 1'
#
loop_
_entity.id
_entity.type
_entity.pdbx_description
1 polymer ?
#
loop_
_entity_poly.entity_id
_entity_poly.type
_entity_poly.pdbx_seq_one_letter_code
_entity_poly.pdbx_strand_id
1 'polypeptide(L)'
;MTQVDRAGEIAGGYGKAIPLRKGQKIKLVNTPGTQVVDTWALNLADTSEYLSMEHTRRMTRNLFPQVGDILYSNRRTEMLCLEEDTSPGHHDTMVACCDKWLYKHYGCEPGHRNCRDNFLESVFEAGFDATTAPNPLNLWMNFPVSNNRNIDLGTPLSKAGDYVVLTALIDCLVVFSACPMDITPINGDDRTAKAVHYTII
;
A
#
# COMPACT_ATOMS: atom_id res chain seq x y z
N MET A 1 24.17 -4.07 -17.26
CA MET A 1 24.51 -4.01 -15.83
C MET A 1 23.52 -4.91 -15.12
N THR A 2 23.99 -5.99 -14.51
CA THR A 2 23.17 -6.91 -13.72
C THR A 2 22.51 -6.13 -12.59
N GLN A 3 21.18 -6.05 -12.63
CA GLN A 3 20.37 -5.50 -11.56
C GLN A 3 20.62 -6.41 -10.35
N VAL A 4 21.30 -5.90 -9.32
CA VAL A 4 21.47 -6.65 -8.07
C VAL A 4 20.09 -6.64 -7.41
N ASP A 5 19.46 -7.80 -7.29
CA ASP A 5 18.22 -7.96 -6.54
C ASP A 5 18.43 -7.38 -5.14
N ARG A 6 17.69 -6.31 -4.83
CA ARG A 6 17.72 -5.70 -3.49
C ARG A 6 16.50 -6.19 -2.73
N ALA A 7 16.73 -7.11 -1.81
CA ALA A 7 15.73 -7.58 -0.87
C ALA A 7 15.77 -6.76 0.42
N GLY A 8 14.62 -6.63 1.09
CA GLY A 8 14.51 -5.96 2.38
C GLY A 8 13.26 -6.38 3.16
N GLU A 9 13.22 -5.97 4.42
CA GLU A 9 12.09 -6.14 5.33
C GLU A 9 11.45 -4.79 5.62
N ILE A 10 10.14 -4.78 5.77
CA ILE A 10 9.36 -3.67 6.33
C ILE A 10 8.80 -4.17 7.66
N ALA A 11 9.33 -3.66 8.76
CA ALA A 11 8.90 -4.06 10.11
C ALA A 11 7.42 -3.70 10.35
N GLY A 12 6.73 -4.52 11.14
CA GLY A 12 5.33 -4.28 11.50
C GLY A 12 5.14 -2.91 12.17
N GLY A 13 4.22 -2.10 11.63
CA GLY A 13 3.95 -0.75 12.12
C GLY A 13 4.90 0.34 11.61
N TYR A 14 5.80 0.02 10.68
CA TYR A 14 6.73 0.96 10.06
C TYR A 14 6.53 1.05 8.54
N GLY A 15 7.10 2.11 7.96
CA GLY A 15 7.10 2.34 6.53
C GLY A 15 8.47 2.16 5.88
N LYS A 16 8.48 2.05 4.55
CA LYS A 16 9.69 2.08 3.73
C LYS A 16 9.40 2.74 2.39
N ALA A 17 10.25 3.68 2.00
CA ALA A 17 10.25 4.26 0.66
C ALA A 17 11.38 3.66 -0.19
N ILE A 18 11.05 3.28 -1.42
CA ILE A 18 11.91 2.51 -2.32
C ILE A 18 11.86 3.14 -3.71
N PRO A 19 12.97 3.73 -4.21
CA PRO A 19 13.01 4.30 -5.54
C PRO A 19 13.08 3.19 -6.59
N LEU A 20 12.21 3.28 -7.60
CA LEU A 20 12.20 2.43 -8.79
C LEU A 20 12.36 3.31 -10.04
N ARG A 21 13.19 2.84 -10.97
CA ARG A 21 13.25 3.37 -12.33
C ARG A 21 12.19 2.73 -13.20
N LYS A 22 11.77 3.43 -14.24
CA LYS A 22 10.85 2.89 -15.25
C LYS A 22 11.30 1.52 -15.73
N GLY A 23 10.39 0.55 -15.73
CA GLY A 23 10.60 -0.84 -16.12
C GLY A 23 11.09 -1.75 -14.98
N GLN A 24 11.55 -1.21 -13.85
CA GLN A 24 11.87 -2.03 -12.68
C GLN A 24 10.60 -2.52 -12.01
N LYS A 25 10.72 -3.66 -11.34
CA LYS A 25 9.61 -4.29 -10.64
C LYS A 25 9.94 -4.43 -9.17
N ILE A 26 8.90 -4.38 -8.34
CA ILE A 26 9.01 -4.72 -6.94
C ILE A 26 8.02 -5.83 -6.61
N LYS A 27 8.56 -6.92 -6.09
CA LYS A 27 7.78 -8.01 -5.50
C LYS A 27 7.60 -7.72 -4.02
N LEU A 28 6.37 -7.60 -3.54
CA LEU A 28 6.05 -7.47 -2.12
C LEU A 28 5.36 -8.74 -1.64
N VAL A 29 5.92 -9.39 -0.62
CA VAL A 29 5.48 -10.67 -0.08
C VAL A 29 4.85 -10.46 1.29
N ASN A 30 3.59 -10.86 1.42
CA ASN A 30 2.89 -11.00 2.69
C ASN A 30 3.38 -12.27 3.40
N THR A 31 4.61 -12.23 3.91
CA THR A 31 5.24 -13.33 4.64
C THR A 31 4.36 -13.95 5.74
N PRO A 32 3.69 -13.16 6.61
CA PRO A 32 2.79 -13.72 7.61
C PRO A 32 1.43 -14.12 7.04
N GLY A 33 1.02 -13.54 5.91
CA GLY A 33 -0.22 -13.84 5.20
C GLY A 33 -1.41 -12.95 5.57
N THR A 34 -1.38 -12.26 6.71
CA THR A 34 -2.50 -11.44 7.17
C THR A 34 -2.17 -9.95 7.29
N GLN A 35 -0.96 -9.52 6.93
CA GLN A 35 -0.58 -8.12 7.08
C GLN A 35 -1.17 -7.27 5.95
N VAL A 36 -1.91 -6.22 6.28
CA VAL A 36 -2.31 -5.20 5.30
C VAL A 36 -1.16 -4.22 5.09
N VAL A 37 -0.93 -3.83 3.83
CA VAL A 37 0.13 -2.89 3.48
C VAL A 37 -0.43 -1.73 2.67
N ASP A 38 -0.50 -0.57 3.31
CA ASP A 38 -0.84 0.68 2.64
C ASP A 38 0.30 1.02 1.68
N THR A 39 -0.04 1.29 0.42
CA THR A 39 0.91 1.45 -0.68
C THR A 39 0.65 2.75 -1.44
N TRP A 40 1.73 3.49 -1.70
CA TRP A 40 1.73 4.71 -2.51
C TRP A 40 2.85 4.64 -3.55
N ALA A 41 2.76 5.51 -4.56
CA ALA A 41 3.89 5.87 -5.39
C ALA A 41 3.90 7.37 -5.68
N LEU A 42 5.07 7.98 -5.69
CA LEU A 42 5.28 9.40 -6.02
C LEU A 42 6.19 9.49 -7.25
N ASN A 43 5.93 10.42 -8.17
CA ASN A 43 6.86 10.68 -9.27
C ASN A 43 8.18 11.24 -8.69
N LEU A 44 9.32 10.64 -9.05
CA LEU A 44 10.63 11.07 -8.55
C LEU A 44 11.03 12.47 -9.02
N ALA A 45 10.48 12.95 -10.15
CA ALA A 45 10.74 14.29 -10.65
C ALA A 45 9.87 15.37 -9.99
N ASP A 46 8.71 15.01 -9.43
CA ASP A 46 7.74 15.93 -8.84
C ASP A 46 6.79 15.14 -7.92
N THR A 47 7.03 15.17 -6.61
CA THR A 47 6.24 14.40 -5.63
C THR A 47 4.80 14.89 -5.47
N SER A 48 4.43 16.03 -6.06
CA SER A 48 3.02 16.44 -6.17
C SER A 48 2.22 15.62 -7.20
N GLU A 49 2.91 14.87 -8.06
CA GLU A 49 2.32 13.80 -8.85
C GLU A 49 2.45 12.46 -8.13
N TYR A 50 1.32 11.87 -7.77
CA TYR A 50 1.25 10.68 -6.95
C TYR A 50 0.19 9.70 -7.45
N LEU A 51 0.38 8.42 -7.12
CA LEU A 51 -0.58 7.36 -7.37
C LEU A 51 -1.91 7.69 -6.70
N SER A 52 -2.99 7.75 -7.48
CA SER A 52 -4.30 8.21 -7.00
C SER A 52 -5.38 7.17 -7.26
N MET A 53 -6.01 6.71 -6.19
CA MET A 53 -7.03 5.68 -6.25
C MET A 53 -8.33 6.17 -6.89
N GLU A 54 -8.75 7.42 -6.64
CA GLU A 54 -9.92 8.02 -7.27
C GLU A 54 -9.75 8.22 -8.78
N HIS A 55 -8.53 8.52 -9.23
CA HIS A 55 -8.22 8.58 -10.66
C HIS A 55 -8.14 7.18 -11.26
N THR A 56 -7.51 6.23 -10.58
CA THR A 56 -7.41 4.83 -11.01
C THR A 56 -8.78 4.21 -11.21
N ARG A 57 -9.68 4.28 -10.22
CA ARG A 57 -11.06 3.76 -10.34
C ARG A 57 -11.81 4.39 -11.51
N ARG A 58 -11.58 5.67 -11.81
CA ARG A 58 -12.19 6.34 -12.97
C ARG A 58 -11.68 5.77 -14.30
N MET A 59 -10.39 5.44 -14.37
CA MET A 59 -9.75 4.93 -15.59
C MET A 59 -10.08 3.46 -15.83
N THR A 60 -10.05 2.63 -14.78
CA THR A 60 -10.31 1.18 -14.88
C THR A 60 -11.79 0.82 -14.83
N ARG A 61 -12.64 1.72 -14.31
CA ARG A 61 -14.06 1.46 -14.00
C ARG A 61 -14.25 0.27 -13.04
N ASN A 62 -13.25 0.00 -12.20
CA ASN A 62 -13.27 -1.05 -11.20
C ASN A 62 -12.99 -0.44 -9.81
N LEU A 63 -13.55 -1.03 -8.75
CA LEU A 63 -13.28 -0.59 -7.37
C LEU A 63 -11.93 -1.08 -6.87
N PHE A 64 -11.55 -2.30 -7.28
CA PHE A 64 -10.35 -2.97 -6.81
C PHE A 64 -9.49 -3.36 -8.03
N PRO A 65 -8.17 -3.15 -7.98
CA PRO A 65 -7.29 -3.47 -9.09
C PRO A 65 -7.19 -4.98 -9.31
N GLN A 66 -7.01 -5.38 -10.56
CA GLN A 66 -6.80 -6.76 -10.98
C GLN A 66 -5.43 -6.92 -11.66
N VAL A 67 -4.95 -8.16 -11.76
CA VAL A 67 -3.74 -8.46 -12.53
C VAL A 67 -3.87 -7.93 -13.96
N GLY A 68 -2.87 -7.17 -14.40
CA GLY A 68 -2.83 -6.46 -15.68
C GLY A 68 -3.34 -5.02 -15.63
N ASP A 69 -3.95 -4.57 -14.53
CA ASP A 69 -4.44 -3.20 -14.42
C ASP A 69 -3.29 -2.19 -14.30
N ILE A 70 -3.47 -1.07 -15.00
CA ILE A 70 -2.65 0.13 -14.86
C ILE A 70 -3.23 0.98 -13.74
N LEU A 71 -2.36 1.41 -12.82
CA LEU A 71 -2.66 2.31 -11.73
C LEU A 71 -2.15 3.71 -12.07
N TYR A 72 -3.03 4.71 -11.91
CA TYR A 72 -2.85 6.03 -12.47
C TYR A 72 -2.53 7.07 -11.40
N SER A 73 -1.74 8.07 -11.79
CA SER A 73 -1.48 9.24 -10.95
C SER A 73 -2.70 10.18 -10.89
N ASN A 74 -2.64 11.16 -9.98
CA ASN A 74 -3.55 12.31 -9.94
C ASN A 74 -3.51 13.18 -11.23
N ARG A 75 -2.54 12.96 -12.13
CA ARG A 75 -2.46 13.59 -13.46
C ARG A 75 -2.82 12.63 -14.60
N ARG A 76 -3.32 11.43 -14.27
CA ARG A 76 -3.66 10.34 -15.21
C ARG A 76 -2.45 9.79 -15.98
N THR A 77 -1.25 9.99 -15.46
CA THR A 77 -0.06 9.29 -15.94
C THR A 77 -0.13 7.85 -15.46
N GLU A 78 0.15 6.90 -16.35
CA GLU A 78 0.33 5.49 -16.00
C GLU A 78 1.56 5.38 -15.09
N MET A 79 1.36 5.00 -13.82
CA MET A 79 2.43 5.07 -12.81
C MET A 79 2.94 3.70 -12.40
N LEU A 80 2.02 2.76 -12.13
CA LEU A 80 2.33 1.38 -11.80
C LEU A 80 1.44 0.42 -12.62
N CYS A 81 1.90 -0.80 -12.81
CA CYS A 81 1.08 -1.93 -13.28
C CYS A 81 1.06 -3.01 -12.19
N LEU A 82 -0.12 -3.54 -11.86
CA LEU A 82 -0.24 -4.74 -11.03
C LEU A 82 0.01 -5.96 -11.92
N GLU A 83 1.24 -6.46 -11.95
CA GLU A 83 1.66 -7.49 -12.90
C GLU A 83 1.35 -8.91 -12.41
N GLU A 84 1.44 -9.15 -11.11
CA GLU A 84 1.12 -10.44 -10.48
C GLU A 84 0.41 -10.20 -9.14
N ASP A 85 -0.52 -11.09 -8.80
CA ASP A 85 -1.11 -11.24 -7.47
C ASP A 85 -1.45 -12.73 -7.27
N THR A 86 -0.86 -13.35 -6.24
CA THR A 86 -1.14 -14.76 -5.91
C THR A 86 -2.28 -14.94 -4.92
N SER A 87 -2.74 -13.84 -4.31
CA SER A 87 -3.87 -13.85 -3.40
C SER A 87 -5.21 -13.92 -4.17
N PRO A 88 -6.35 -14.06 -3.47
CA PRO A 88 -7.66 -14.00 -4.13
C PRO A 88 -8.05 -12.64 -4.77
N GLY A 89 -7.18 -11.62 -4.77
CA GLY A 89 -7.45 -10.33 -5.45
C GLY A 89 -8.16 -9.26 -4.63
N HIS A 90 -8.18 -9.40 -3.29
CA HIS A 90 -8.86 -8.44 -2.41
C HIS A 90 -7.88 -7.36 -1.94
N HIS A 91 -7.99 -6.18 -2.54
CA HIS A 91 -7.21 -4.99 -2.19
C HIS A 91 -8.15 -3.79 -2.12
N ASP A 92 -8.17 -3.06 -1.00
CA ASP A 92 -9.03 -1.90 -0.88
C ASP A 92 -8.39 -0.66 -1.54
N THR A 93 -9.23 0.17 -2.15
CA THR A 93 -8.82 1.49 -2.65
C THR A 93 -9.70 2.62 -2.11
N MET A 94 -10.67 2.33 -1.25
CA MET A 94 -11.72 3.26 -0.85
C MET A 94 -11.40 3.98 0.45
N VAL A 95 -10.78 3.31 1.42
CA VAL A 95 -10.58 3.87 2.75
C VAL A 95 -9.22 4.54 2.89
N ALA A 96 -9.22 5.65 3.61
CA ALA A 96 -8.01 6.37 3.97
C ALA A 96 -7.10 5.50 4.84
N CYS A 97 -5.79 5.77 4.77
CA CYS A 97 -4.82 5.19 5.66
C CYS A 97 -5.14 5.52 7.13
N CYS A 98 -4.74 4.65 8.07
CA CYS A 98 -4.90 4.97 9.49
C CYS A 98 -4.03 6.18 9.89
N ASP A 99 -4.53 6.95 10.86
CA ASP A 99 -3.87 8.14 11.40
C ASP A 99 -4.12 8.27 12.91
N LYS A 100 -3.40 9.19 13.56
CA LYS A 100 -3.55 9.43 15.01
C LYS A 100 -4.97 9.81 15.45
N TRP A 101 -5.79 10.38 14.56
CA TRP A 101 -7.16 10.76 14.88
C TRP A 101 -8.08 9.54 14.88
N LEU A 102 -7.86 8.58 13.98
CA LEU A 102 -8.54 7.28 14.00
C LEU A 102 -8.23 6.51 15.28
N TYR A 103 -6.96 6.44 15.70
CA TYR A 103 -6.60 5.78 16.97
C TYR A 103 -7.18 6.51 18.18
N LYS A 104 -7.18 7.84 18.19
CA LYS A 104 -7.89 8.61 19.23
C LYS A 104 -9.38 8.31 19.24
N HIS A 105 -10.01 8.17 18.07
CA HIS A 105 -11.42 7.81 17.96
C HIS A 105 -11.71 6.43 18.58
N TYR A 106 -10.77 5.48 18.47
CA TYR A 106 -10.84 4.19 19.14
C TYR A 106 -10.46 4.21 20.63
N GLY A 107 -10.11 5.36 21.19
CA GLY A 107 -9.76 5.51 22.61
C GLY A 107 -8.32 5.14 22.94
N CYS A 108 -7.43 5.05 21.94
CA CYS A 108 -6.01 4.82 22.17
C CYS A 108 -5.32 6.07 22.73
N GLU A 109 -4.26 5.85 23.52
CA GLU A 109 -3.37 6.92 23.97
C GLU A 109 -2.61 7.56 22.80
N PRO A 110 -2.20 8.83 22.91
CA PRO A 110 -1.35 9.48 21.92
C PRO A 110 -0.04 8.73 21.68
N GLY A 111 0.46 8.78 20.45
CA GLY A 111 1.75 8.16 20.07
C GLY A 111 1.63 6.79 19.40
N HIS A 112 0.41 6.32 19.12
CA HIS A 112 0.20 5.11 18.33
C HIS A 112 0.80 5.24 16.92
N ARG A 113 1.59 4.25 16.48
CA ARG A 113 2.08 4.18 15.09
C ARG A 113 0.90 4.18 14.13
N ASN A 114 1.05 4.82 12.98
CA ASN A 114 -0.02 4.90 11.99
C ASN A 114 0.56 5.07 10.58
N CYS A 115 -0.20 4.62 9.58
CA CYS A 115 0.24 4.59 8.19
C CYS A 115 0.51 5.99 7.62
N ARG A 116 -0.28 7.00 8.02
CA ARG A 116 -0.05 8.38 7.60
C ARG A 116 1.33 8.89 8.02
N ASP A 117 1.70 8.70 9.29
CA ASP A 117 2.99 9.14 9.80
C ASP A 117 4.13 8.27 9.25
N ASN A 118 3.93 6.95 9.11
CA ASN A 118 4.87 6.04 8.44
C ASN A 118 5.20 6.51 7.00
N PHE A 119 4.20 6.95 6.24
CA PHE A 119 4.38 7.49 4.91
C PHE A 119 5.25 8.75 4.93
N LEU A 120 4.91 9.72 5.78
CA LEU A 120 5.64 11.00 5.87
C LEU A 120 7.10 10.78 6.29
N GLU A 121 7.33 9.95 7.31
CA GLU A 121 8.66 9.57 7.78
C GLU A 121 9.47 8.91 6.66
N SER A 122 8.88 7.93 5.95
CA SER A 122 9.57 7.20 4.89
C SER A 122 9.94 8.09 3.70
N VAL A 123 9.06 9.00 3.32
CA VAL A 123 9.30 9.96 2.24
C VAL A 123 10.43 10.93 2.63
N PHE A 124 10.41 11.43 3.87
CA PHE A 124 11.46 12.28 4.41
C PHE A 124 12.82 11.57 4.46
N GLU A 125 12.87 10.34 4.95
CA GLU A 125 14.09 9.52 4.99
C GLU A 125 14.65 9.24 3.59
N ALA A 126 13.79 9.19 2.56
CA ALA A 126 14.21 9.06 1.17
C ALA A 126 14.71 10.38 0.54
N GLY A 127 14.71 11.49 1.30
CA GLY A 127 15.20 12.80 0.85
C GLY A 127 14.16 13.63 0.10
N PHE A 128 12.86 13.34 0.29
CA PHE A 128 11.76 14.04 -0.34
C PHE A 128 10.84 14.65 0.72
N ASP A 129 10.09 15.68 0.34
CA ASP A 129 9.07 16.27 1.19
C ASP A 129 7.66 15.89 0.71
N ALA A 130 6.80 15.56 1.67
CA ALA A 130 5.36 15.43 1.47
C ALA A 130 4.63 16.02 2.68
N THR A 131 3.52 16.72 2.45
CA THR A 131 2.72 17.32 3.53
C THR A 131 1.48 16.50 3.88
N THR A 132 1.02 15.68 2.94
CA THR A 132 -0.23 14.91 3.04
C THR A 132 -0.02 13.54 2.42
N ALA A 133 -0.47 12.49 3.11
CA ALA A 133 -0.57 11.16 2.54
C ALA A 133 -1.81 11.09 1.63
N PRO A 134 -1.67 10.74 0.34
CA PRO A 134 -2.82 10.46 -0.52
C PRO A 134 -3.60 9.24 -0.03
N ASN A 135 -4.76 8.99 -0.63
CA ASN A 135 -5.48 7.74 -0.37
C ASN A 135 -4.66 6.53 -0.89
N PRO A 136 -4.29 5.56 -0.04
CA PRO A 136 -3.44 4.44 -0.41
C PRO A 136 -4.15 3.41 -1.30
N LEU A 137 -3.35 2.57 -1.97
CA LEU A 137 -3.74 1.21 -2.30
C LEU A 137 -3.50 0.33 -1.06
N ASN A 138 -4.56 -0.19 -0.46
CA ASN A 138 -4.49 -1.03 0.73
C ASN A 138 -4.36 -2.51 0.32
N LEU A 139 -3.12 -2.97 0.10
CA LEU A 139 -2.86 -4.35 -0.33
C LEU A 139 -3.33 -5.35 0.75
N TRP A 140 -4.00 -6.40 0.27
CA TRP A 140 -4.64 -7.48 1.05
C TRP A 140 -5.76 -7.06 2.03
N MET A 141 -6.14 -5.78 2.06
CA MET A 141 -7.24 -5.30 2.89
C MET A 141 -8.59 -5.74 2.32
N ASN A 142 -9.41 -6.38 3.16
CA ASN A 142 -10.68 -6.96 2.74
C ASN A 142 -11.88 -6.13 3.22
N PHE A 143 -12.21 -5.07 2.47
CA PHE A 143 -13.34 -4.18 2.74
C PHE A 143 -14.41 -4.30 1.64
N PRO A 144 -15.20 -5.39 1.62
CA PRO A 144 -16.16 -5.60 0.55
C PRO A 144 -17.32 -4.61 0.62
N VAL A 145 -17.81 -4.21 -0.56
CA VAL A 145 -19.05 -3.44 -0.67
C VAL A 145 -20.22 -4.41 -0.75
N SER A 146 -21.08 -4.36 0.25
CA SER A 146 -22.29 -5.19 0.33
C SER A 146 -23.41 -4.68 -0.58
N ASN A 147 -24.40 -5.53 -0.84
CA ASN A 147 -25.56 -5.20 -1.69
C ASN A 147 -26.40 -4.01 -1.18
N ASN A 148 -26.31 -3.65 0.09
CA ASN A 148 -26.98 -2.48 0.66
C ASN A 148 -26.11 -1.22 0.69
N ARG A 149 -24.99 -1.21 -0.06
CA ARG A 149 -24.04 -0.08 -0.20
C ARG A 149 -23.24 0.22 1.07
N ASN A 150 -23.14 -0.74 1.99
CA ASN A 150 -22.24 -0.62 3.13
C ASN A 150 -20.83 -1.08 2.72
N ILE A 151 -19.84 -0.54 3.42
CA ILE A 151 -18.47 -1.07 3.41
C ILE A 151 -18.36 -1.93 4.66
N ASP A 152 -18.22 -3.23 4.48
CA ASP A 152 -18.06 -4.16 5.58
C ASP A 152 -16.58 -4.29 5.96
N LEU A 153 -16.31 -4.65 7.21
CA LEU A 153 -14.96 -4.93 7.70
C LEU A 153 -14.73 -6.44 7.69
N GLY A 154 -13.82 -6.91 6.85
CA GLY A 154 -13.38 -8.31 6.80
C GLY A 154 -11.92 -8.49 7.21
N THR A 155 -11.57 -9.73 7.53
CA THR A 155 -10.17 -10.16 7.67
C THR A 155 -9.54 -10.41 6.29
N PRO A 156 -8.21 -10.25 6.15
CA PRO A 156 -7.51 -10.57 4.90
C PRO A 156 -7.75 -12.00 4.46
N LEU A 157 -7.91 -12.20 3.16
CA LEU A 157 -8.06 -13.52 2.53
C LEU A 157 -6.75 -14.08 1.99
N SER A 158 -5.67 -13.30 2.07
CA SER A 158 -4.32 -13.72 1.73
C SER A 158 -3.80 -14.79 2.68
N LYS A 159 -2.80 -15.53 2.22
CA LYS A 159 -2.11 -16.59 2.94
C LYS A 159 -0.64 -16.27 3.07
N ALA A 160 0.03 -16.95 4.01
CA ALA A 160 1.46 -16.78 4.22
C ALA A 160 2.23 -17.03 2.91
N GLY A 161 3.03 -16.04 2.50
CA GLY A 161 3.81 -16.09 1.28
C GLY A 161 3.08 -15.60 0.02
N ASP A 162 1.81 -15.20 0.12
CA ASP A 162 1.15 -14.50 -0.98
C ASP A 162 1.91 -13.21 -1.32
N TYR A 163 1.96 -12.86 -2.59
CA TYR A 163 2.70 -11.70 -3.05
C TYR A 163 2.01 -10.99 -4.20
N VAL A 164 2.39 -9.72 -4.36
CA VAL A 164 2.09 -8.93 -5.55
C VAL A 164 3.39 -8.50 -6.23
N VAL A 165 3.33 -8.28 -7.55
CA VAL A 165 4.42 -7.65 -8.31
C VAL A 165 3.90 -6.36 -8.92
N LEU A 166 4.57 -5.24 -8.59
CA LEU A 166 4.27 -3.92 -9.12
C LEU A 166 5.38 -3.48 -10.08
N THR A 167 5.02 -3.15 -11.31
CA THR A 167 5.97 -2.66 -12.32
C THR A 167 5.89 -1.16 -12.45
N ALA A 168 7.02 -0.46 -12.32
CA ALA A 168 7.09 0.98 -12.45
C ALA A 168 7.01 1.42 -13.92
N LEU A 169 6.01 2.24 -14.26
CA LEU A 169 5.80 2.73 -15.64
C LEU A 169 6.45 4.11 -15.87
N ILE A 170 6.85 4.76 -14.79
CA ILE A 170 7.69 5.94 -14.72
C ILE A 170 8.74 5.76 -13.62
N ASP A 171 9.70 6.69 -13.52
CA ASP A 171 10.58 6.79 -12.36
C ASP A 171 9.77 7.24 -11.13
N CYS A 172 9.63 6.38 -10.13
CA CYS A 172 8.79 6.63 -8.97
C CYS A 172 9.42 6.18 -7.63
N LEU A 173 8.98 6.81 -6.55
CA LEU A 173 9.24 6.40 -5.18
C LEU A 173 8.04 5.61 -4.70
N VAL A 174 8.15 4.28 -4.62
CA VAL A 174 7.10 3.43 -4.04
C VAL A 174 7.25 3.47 -2.52
N VAL A 175 6.16 3.72 -1.82
CA VAL A 175 6.14 3.79 -0.35
C VAL A 175 5.19 2.74 0.18
N PHE A 176 5.65 1.95 1.14
CA PHE A 176 4.87 0.95 1.83
C PHE A 176 4.76 1.30 3.31
N SER A 177 3.66 0.92 3.93
CA SER A 177 3.49 0.91 5.39
C SER A 177 2.85 -0.40 5.81
N ALA A 178 3.57 -1.22 6.59
CA ALA A 178 2.97 -2.39 7.24
C ALA A 178 2.01 -1.88 8.33
N CYS A 179 0.71 -1.89 8.03
CA CYS A 179 -0.31 -1.22 8.83
C CYS A 179 -0.25 -1.64 10.31
N PRO A 180 -0.15 -0.69 11.26
CA PRO A 180 -0.07 -0.97 12.70
C PRO A 180 -1.42 -1.28 13.36
N MET A 181 -2.52 -1.37 12.61
CA MET A 181 -3.86 -1.56 13.19
C MET A 181 -3.93 -2.84 14.04
N ASP A 182 -4.12 -2.65 15.35
CA ASP A 182 -4.21 -3.68 16.37
C ASP A 182 -5.54 -3.61 17.16
N ILE A 183 -6.42 -2.67 16.81
CA ILE A 183 -7.74 -2.51 17.45
C ILE A 183 -8.81 -3.34 16.73
N THR A 184 -8.74 -3.41 15.40
CA THR A 184 -9.70 -4.13 14.54
C THR A 184 -9.01 -5.32 13.87
N PRO A 185 -9.75 -6.32 13.34
CA PRO A 185 -9.14 -7.52 12.75
C PRO A 185 -8.60 -7.30 11.31
N ILE A 186 -8.31 -6.04 10.93
CA ILE A 186 -7.81 -5.69 9.59
C ILE A 186 -6.51 -6.42 9.25
N ASN A 187 -5.64 -6.67 10.23
CA ASN A 187 -4.38 -7.42 10.06
C ASN A 187 -4.49 -8.91 10.44
N GLY A 188 -5.72 -9.43 10.54
CA GLY A 188 -6.01 -10.76 11.06
C GLY A 188 -6.54 -10.74 12.49
N ASP A 189 -7.07 -11.89 12.93
CA ASP A 189 -7.76 -12.02 14.22
C ASP A 189 -6.85 -11.82 15.44
N ASP A 190 -5.54 -12.04 15.29
CA ASP A 190 -4.54 -11.81 16.34
C ASP A 190 -4.14 -10.34 16.49
N ARG A 191 -4.64 -9.46 15.61
CA ARG A 191 -4.49 -8.00 15.67
C ARG A 191 -3.06 -7.54 15.92
N THR A 192 -2.12 -8.24 15.29
CA THR A 192 -0.69 -7.97 15.47
C THR A 192 -0.11 -7.46 14.17
N ALA A 193 0.56 -6.31 14.24
CA ALA A 193 1.36 -5.81 13.13
C ALA A 193 2.60 -6.71 12.93
N LYS A 194 2.80 -7.19 11.71
CA LYS A 194 3.84 -8.17 11.35
C LYS A 194 4.67 -7.64 10.19
N ALA A 195 5.92 -8.09 10.12
CA ALA A 195 6.83 -7.71 9.06
C ALA A 195 6.44 -8.34 7.71
N VAL A 196 6.69 -7.61 6.63
CA VAL A 196 6.58 -8.08 5.23
C VAL A 196 7.91 -7.89 4.52
N HIS A 197 8.10 -8.58 3.40
CA HIS A 197 9.37 -8.57 2.68
C HIS A 197 9.17 -8.08 1.26
N TYR A 198 10.19 -7.44 0.70
CA TYR A 198 10.19 -7.06 -0.70
C TYR A 198 11.49 -7.44 -1.39
N THR A 199 11.43 -7.57 -2.71
CA THR A 199 12.59 -7.70 -3.59
C THR A 199 12.38 -6.85 -4.83
N ILE A 200 13.38 -6.05 -5.20
CA ILE A 200 13.41 -5.41 -6.52
C ILE A 200 13.91 -6.45 -7.53
N ILE A 201 13.12 -6.74 -8.56
CA ILE A 201 13.40 -7.74 -9.62
C ILE A 201 13.45 -7.09 -11.01
#